data_AF-A0A679HQB5-F1
#
_entry.id   AF-A0A679HQB5-F1
#
_cell.length_a   1.000
_cell.length_b   1.000
_cell.length_c   1.000
_cell.angle_alpha   90.00
_cell.angle_beta   90.00
_cell.angle_gamma   90.00
#
_symmetry.space_group_name_H-M   'P 1'
#
loop_
_entity.id
_entity.type
_entity.pdbx_description
1 polymer ?
#
loop_
_entity_poly.entity_id
_entity_poly.type
_entity_poly.pdbx_seq_one_letter_code
_entity_poly.pdbx_strand_id
1 'polypeptide(L)'
;MNQPSVQVPVLMSPAQKRRLARKAKAANLTMGELLRQGGERFSPAEDAAMSEQFAKQVTRAVQRAIQAIDKTLALVAESETRIQALEKSRRKR
;
A
#
# COMPACT_ATOMS: atom_id res chain seq x y z
N MET A 1 -24.64 -31.28 14.03
CA MET A 1 -23.92 -32.40 13.38
C MET A 1 -22.43 -32.11 13.52
N ASN A 2 -21.67 -32.94 14.25
CA ASN A 2 -20.19 -32.83 14.27
C ASN A 2 -19.66 -33.30 12.92
N GLN A 3 -19.10 -32.40 12.12
CA GLN A 3 -18.39 -32.81 10.91
C GLN A 3 -17.01 -33.38 11.31
N PRO A 4 -16.60 -34.53 10.78
CA PRO A 4 -15.29 -35.09 11.08
C PRO A 4 -14.17 -34.26 10.43
N SER A 5 -13.11 -33.97 11.19
CA SER A 5 -11.90 -33.35 10.67
C SER A 5 -11.07 -34.37 9.88
N VAL A 6 -10.62 -34.01 8.67
CA VAL A 6 -9.78 -34.85 7.81
C VAL A 6 -8.35 -34.30 7.76
N GLN A 7 -7.35 -35.19 7.74
CA GLN A 7 -5.94 -34.79 7.59
C GLN A 7 -5.60 -34.54 6.12
N VAL A 8 -4.92 -33.43 5.84
CA VAL A 8 -4.42 -33.09 4.51
C VAL A 8 -2.88 -33.07 4.53
N PRO A 9 -2.19 -34.10 3.99
CA PRO A 9 -0.74 -34.09 3.90
C PRO A 9 -0.26 -33.11 2.83
N VAL A 10 0.67 -32.22 3.20
CA VAL A 10 1.25 -31.22 2.29
C VAL A 10 2.76 -31.44 2.18
N LEU A 11 3.23 -31.72 0.97
CA LEU A 11 4.65 -31.86 0.68
C LEU A 11 5.32 -30.49 0.64
N MET A 12 6.46 -30.37 1.32
CA MET A 12 7.24 -29.13 1.38
C MET A 12 8.71 -29.44 1.56
N SER A 13 9.56 -28.58 1.02
CA SER A 13 10.99 -28.67 1.29
C SER A 13 11.30 -28.35 2.76
N PRO A 14 12.44 -28.83 3.30
CA PRO A 14 12.86 -28.49 4.67
C PRO A 14 12.97 -26.97 4.90
N ALA A 15 13.35 -26.21 3.88
CA ALA A 15 13.44 -24.75 3.95
C ALA A 15 12.05 -24.10 4.04
N GLN A 16 11.09 -24.56 3.24
CA GLN A 16 9.70 -24.10 3.29
C GLN A 16 9.08 -24.36 4.67
N LYS A 17 9.23 -25.58 5.20
CA LYS A 17 8.74 -25.95 6.54
C LYS A 17 9.28 -25.04 7.63
N ARG A 18 10.60 -24.82 7.65
CA ARG A 18 11.25 -23.92 8.63
C ARG A 18 10.77 -22.48 8.52
N ARG A 19 10.53 -21.99 7.31
CA ARG A 19 10.03 -20.61 7.10
C ARG A 19 8.60 -20.47 7.63
N LEU A 20 7.72 -21.41 7.30
CA LEU A 20 6.34 -21.40 7.78
C LEU A 20 6.25 -21.58 9.31
N ALA A 21 7.14 -22.38 9.90
CA ALA A 21 7.18 -22.56 11.35
C ALA A 21 7.53 -21.28 12.09
N ARG A 22 8.51 -20.51 11.56
CA ARG A 22 8.85 -19.20 12.10
C ARG A 22 7.69 -18.21 11.99
N LYS A 23 6.97 -18.22 10.85
CA LYS A 23 5.77 -17.37 10.66
C LYS A 23 4.65 -17.74 11.65
N ALA A 24 4.38 -19.03 11.83
CA ALA A 24 3.36 -19.51 12.76
C ALA A 24 3.70 -19.07 14.20
N LYS A 25 4.96 -19.28 14.62
CA LYS A 25 5.45 -18.85 15.93
C LYS A 25 5.33 -17.33 16.13
N ALA A 26 5.74 -16.53 15.15
CA ALA A 26 5.65 -15.07 15.23
C ALA A 26 4.19 -14.57 15.31
N ALA A 27 3.24 -15.32 14.75
CA ALA A 27 1.82 -15.00 14.79
C ALA A 27 1.07 -15.63 15.98
N ASN A 28 1.77 -16.34 16.89
CA ASN A 28 1.15 -17.14 17.97
C ASN A 28 0.09 -18.14 17.47
N LEU A 29 0.32 -18.74 16.30
CA LEU A 29 -0.53 -19.77 15.69
C LEU A 29 0.21 -21.10 15.62
N THR A 30 -0.54 -22.20 15.61
CA THR A 30 0.00 -23.48 15.17
C THR A 30 0.25 -23.47 13.66
N MET A 31 1.08 -24.40 13.18
CA MET A 31 1.30 -24.58 11.74
C MET A 31 0.00 -24.88 11.00
N GLY A 32 -0.85 -25.74 11.58
CA GLY A 32 -2.12 -26.14 10.98
C GLY A 32 -3.09 -24.96 10.86
N GLU A 33 -3.18 -24.13 11.89
CA GLU A 33 -4.02 -22.92 11.85
C GLU A 33 -3.51 -21.91 10.84
N LEU A 34 -2.20 -21.66 10.80
CA LEU A 34 -1.60 -20.75 9.81
C LEU A 34 -1.91 -21.23 8.38
N LEU A 35 -1.73 -22.53 8.10
CA LEU A 35 -1.97 -23.09 6.79
C LEU A 35 -3.46 -23.11 6.43
N ARG A 36 -4.33 -23.43 7.38
CA ARG A 36 -5.78 -23.41 7.18
C ARG A 36 -6.26 -21.99 6.88
N GLN A 37 -5.87 -21.01 7.67
CA GLN A 37 -6.20 -19.60 7.43
C GLN A 37 -5.63 -19.10 6.10
N GLY A 38 -4.39 -19.48 5.78
CA GLY A 38 -3.75 -19.12 4.51
C GLY A 38 -4.47 -19.71 3.31
N GLY A 39 -4.91 -20.97 3.41
CA GLY A 39 -5.68 -21.65 2.36
C GLY A 39 -7.09 -21.08 2.21
N GLU A 40 -7.80 -20.82 3.32
CA GLU A 40 -9.15 -20.21 3.30
C GLU A 40 -9.14 -18.78 2.72
N ARG A 41 -8.04 -18.04 2.90
CA ARG A 41 -7.88 -16.68 2.36
C ARG A 41 -7.29 -16.63 0.96
N PHE A 42 -6.78 -17.76 0.44
CA PHE A 42 -6.14 -17.78 -0.86
C PHE A 42 -7.20 -17.61 -1.96
N SER A 43 -7.20 -16.45 -2.59
CA SER A 43 -8.14 -16.10 -3.66
C SER A 43 -7.36 -15.52 -4.84
N PRO A 44 -7.05 -16.32 -5.88
CA PRO A 44 -6.21 -15.90 -7.00
C PRO A 44 -6.73 -14.66 -7.72
N ALA A 45 -8.04 -14.49 -7.81
CA ALA A 45 -8.68 -13.38 -8.49
C ALA A 45 -8.70 -12.10 -7.62
N GLU A 46 -8.93 -12.23 -6.32
CA GLU A 46 -9.02 -11.08 -5.41
C GLU A 46 -7.65 -10.48 -5.11
N ASP A 47 -6.60 -11.29 -4.99
CA ASP A 47 -5.24 -10.79 -4.73
C ASP A 47 -4.69 -9.94 -5.89
N ALA A 48 -4.99 -10.33 -7.13
CA ALA A 48 -4.64 -9.57 -8.32
C ALA A 48 -5.46 -8.27 -8.41
N ALA A 49 -6.78 -8.34 -8.14
CA ALA A 49 -7.66 -7.18 -8.18
C ALA A 49 -7.34 -6.15 -7.08
N MET A 50 -7.02 -6.59 -5.86
CA MET A 50 -6.61 -5.70 -4.76
C MET A 50 -5.29 -4.99 -5.07
N SER A 51 -4.31 -5.70 -5.64
CA SER A 51 -3.03 -5.11 -6.02
C SER A 51 -3.21 -4.03 -7.10
N GLU A 52 -4.04 -4.30 -8.10
CA GLU A 52 -4.39 -3.37 -9.16
C GLU A 52 -5.16 -2.14 -8.63
N GLN A 53 -6.12 -2.35 -7.73
CA GLN A 53 -6.87 -1.26 -7.10
C GLN A 53 -5.97 -0.36 -6.25
N PHE A 54 -5.05 -0.94 -5.47
CA PHE A 54 -4.09 -0.18 -4.68
C PHE A 54 -3.19 0.68 -5.58
N ALA A 55 -2.64 0.09 -6.65
CA ALA A 55 -1.82 0.82 -7.62
C ALA A 55 -2.57 2.02 -8.23
N LYS A 56 -3.85 1.83 -8.61
CA LYS A 56 -4.72 2.91 -9.10
C LYS A 56 -4.94 4.01 -8.06
N GLN A 57 -5.16 3.66 -6.80
CA GLN A 57 -5.36 4.64 -5.73
C GLN A 57 -4.10 5.47 -5.48
N VAL A 58 -2.95 4.82 -5.40
CA VAL A 58 -1.64 5.49 -5.24
C VAL A 58 -1.39 6.44 -6.41
N THR A 59 -1.61 5.98 -7.65
CA THR A 59 -1.41 6.79 -8.85
C THR A 59 -2.28 8.05 -8.82
N ARG A 60 -3.58 7.91 -8.49
CA ARG A 60 -4.51 9.04 -8.36
C ARG A 60 -4.09 10.01 -7.26
N ALA A 61 -3.61 9.51 -6.13
CA ALA A 61 -3.15 10.35 -5.02
C ALA A 61 -1.92 11.16 -5.42
N VAL A 62 -0.95 10.52 -6.08
CA VAL A 62 0.26 11.19 -6.60
C VAL A 62 -0.11 12.27 -7.62
N GLN A 63 -1.02 11.98 -8.56
CA GLN A 63 -1.47 12.98 -9.55
C GLN A 63 -2.10 14.20 -8.88
N ARG A 64 -2.94 14.02 -7.86
CA ARG A 64 -3.51 15.14 -7.10
C ARG A 64 -2.45 15.93 -6.35
N ALA A 65 -1.46 15.26 -5.78
CA ALA A 65 -0.35 15.92 -5.08
C ALA A 65 0.47 16.78 -6.04
N ILE A 66 0.80 16.27 -7.23
CA ILE A 66 1.49 17.03 -8.28
C ILE A 66 0.68 18.27 -8.65
N GLN A 67 -0.61 18.13 -8.94
CA GLN A 67 -1.47 19.26 -9.28
C GLN A 67 -1.55 20.31 -8.17
N ALA A 68 -1.57 19.90 -6.90
CA ALA A 68 -1.56 20.80 -5.77
C ALA A 68 -0.22 21.55 -5.62
N ILE A 69 0.89 20.87 -5.87
CA ILE A 69 2.23 21.47 -5.89
C ILE A 69 2.31 22.52 -7.01
N ASP A 70 1.92 22.16 -8.22
CA ASP A 70 1.94 23.06 -9.38
C ASP A 70 1.11 24.32 -9.13
N LYS A 71 -0.10 24.16 -8.56
CA LYS A 71 -0.95 25.28 -8.18
C LYS A 71 -0.29 26.18 -7.13
N THR A 72 0.37 25.58 -6.15
CA THR A 72 1.07 26.33 -5.09
C THR A 72 2.23 27.14 -5.68
N LEU A 73 3.03 26.52 -6.56
CA LEU A 73 4.13 27.19 -7.24
C LEU A 73 3.64 28.36 -8.11
N ALA A 74 2.52 28.20 -8.81
CA ALA A 74 1.91 29.27 -9.59
C ALA A 74 1.50 30.47 -8.71
N LEU A 75 0.89 30.22 -7.54
CA LEU A 75 0.51 31.27 -6.59
C LEU A 75 1.72 31.99 -6.00
N VAL A 76 2.82 31.27 -5.73
CA VAL A 76 4.08 31.86 -5.26
C VAL A 76 4.64 32.79 -6.34
N ALA A 77 4.71 32.33 -7.60
CA ALA A 77 5.21 33.15 -8.71
C ALA A 77 4.38 34.43 -8.93
N GLU A 78 3.05 34.34 -8.82
CA GLU A 78 2.16 35.50 -8.87
C GLU A 78 2.42 36.47 -7.70
N SER A 79 2.62 35.94 -6.49
CA SER A 79 2.96 36.73 -5.31
C SER A 79 4.29 37.46 -5.47
N GLU A 80 5.33 36.76 -5.94
CA GLU A 80 6.65 37.35 -6.21
C GLU A 80 6.55 38.48 -7.24
N THR A 81 5.78 38.28 -8.30
CA THR A 81 5.54 39.31 -9.33
C THR A 81 4.90 40.57 -8.74
N ARG A 82 3.87 40.41 -7.88
CA ARG A 82 3.21 41.53 -7.20
C ARG A 82 4.16 42.28 -6.26
N ILE A 83 4.95 41.56 -5.47
CA ILE A 83 5.93 42.15 -4.54
C ILE A 83 6.95 42.99 -5.32
N GLN A 84 7.52 42.44 -6.40
CA GLN A 84 8.49 43.17 -7.23
C GLN A 84 7.89 44.45 -7.85
N ALA A 85 6.62 44.42 -8.27
CA ALA A 85 5.95 45.61 -8.79
C ALA A 85 5.81 46.70 -7.72
N LEU A 86 5.42 46.32 -6.50
CA LEU A 86 5.32 47.23 -5.36
C LEU A 86 6.68 47.83 -5.00
N GLU A 87 7.74 47.01 -4.94
CA GLU A 87 9.10 47.49 -4.66
C GLU A 87 9.63 48.47 -5.71
N LYS A 88 9.38 48.20 -7.00
CA LYS A 88 9.74 49.11 -8.10
C LYS A 88 8.99 50.44 -8.00
N SER A 89 7.72 50.42 -7.65
CA SER A 89 6.93 51.63 -7.44
C SER A 89 7.42 52.46 -6.24
N ARG A 90 7.86 51.79 -5.17
CA ARG A 90 8.38 52.44 -3.96
C ARG A 90 9.76 53.06 -4.16
N ARG A 91 10.60 52.48 -5.03
CA ARG A 91 11.94 53.02 -5.40
C ARG A 91 11.90 54.19 -6.39
N LYS A 92 10.78 54.41 -7.09
CA LYS A 92 10.60 55.52 -8.05
C LYS A 92 10.01 56.79 -7.43
N ARG A 93 9.53 56.72 -6.19
CA ARG A 93 9.17 57.88 -5.35
C ARG A 93 10.36 58.29 -4.50
#